data_AF-A0A350Z069-F1
#
_entry.id   AF-A0A350Z069-F1
#
_cell.length_a   1.000
_cell.length_b   1.000
_cell.length_c   1.000
_cell.angle_alpha   90.00
_cell.angle_beta   90.00
_cell.angle_gamma   90.00
#
_symmetry.space_group_name_H-M   'P 1'
#
loop_
_entity.id
_entity.type
_entity.pdbx_description
1 polymer ?
#
loop_
_entity_poly.entity_id
_entity_poly.type
_entity_poly.pdbx_seq_one_letter_code
_entity_poly.pdbx_strand_id
1 'polypeptide(L)'
;MKRNLLLQISDGLAGLFEGGIREQEIQNYCLKEFDQINAAHDKPQSVIRDMELAVTLLHNLEWFEVEKKGDTGGFSKDNPSAAEIREWKEFLKTRHVLQKGMMMPGGSYYLDLLDGENDKEIKLIVRSNLERILKHVEVMRRKSLSSYSTGLSHNQLWLERYDTGILFSRYARRHNDLRFLNTALKLNDWFLTKKPGGLPLECRSRLLLSLCEQEFSAKEMLG
;
A
#
# COMPACT_ATOMS: atom_id res chain seq x y z
N MET A 1 -29.95 11.85 8.91
CA MET A 1 -29.34 13.01 9.62
C MET A 1 -27.83 12.85 9.91
N LYS A 2 -27.27 11.62 10.01
CA LYS A 2 -25.81 11.39 10.11
C LYS A 2 -25.01 11.49 8.79
N ARG A 3 -25.70 11.48 7.64
CA ARG A 3 -25.09 11.49 6.29
C ARG A 3 -24.52 12.87 5.88
N ASN A 4 -25.14 13.97 6.35
CA ASN A 4 -24.67 15.33 6.03
C ASN A 4 -23.52 15.82 6.92
N LEU A 5 -23.32 15.22 8.10
CA LEU A 5 -22.17 15.53 8.95
C LEU A 5 -20.91 14.75 8.51
N LEU A 6 -21.10 13.58 7.90
CA LEU A 6 -20.02 12.78 7.32
C LEU A 6 -19.57 13.27 5.94
N LEU A 7 -20.47 13.85 5.13
CA LEU A 7 -20.08 14.57 3.92
C LEU A 7 -19.21 15.80 4.24
N GLN A 8 -19.39 16.43 5.41
CA GLN A 8 -18.46 17.47 5.89
C GLN A 8 -17.11 16.92 6.38
N ILE A 9 -16.98 15.62 6.62
CA ILE A 9 -15.72 14.96 6.99
C ILE A 9 -15.05 14.32 5.77
N SER A 10 -15.80 13.89 4.75
CA SER A 10 -15.24 13.58 3.42
C SER A 10 -14.77 14.87 2.72
N ASP A 11 -15.55 15.95 2.81
CA ASP A 11 -15.08 17.31 2.51
C ASP A 11 -14.00 17.76 3.52
N GLY A 12 -13.94 17.14 4.70
CA GLY A 12 -12.93 17.39 5.74
C GLY A 12 -11.57 16.76 5.44
N LEU A 13 -11.50 15.68 4.66
CA LEU A 13 -10.25 15.18 4.07
C LEU A 13 -9.83 16.05 2.88
N ALA A 14 -10.78 16.59 2.11
CA ALA A 14 -10.52 17.62 1.10
C ALA A 14 -10.18 18.99 1.71
N GLY A 15 -10.58 19.26 2.95
CA GLY A 15 -10.39 20.53 3.67
C GLY A 15 -9.19 20.54 4.62
N LEU A 16 -8.70 19.39 5.09
CA LEU A 16 -7.43 19.29 5.84
C LEU A 16 -6.20 19.48 4.94
N PHE A 17 -6.40 19.42 3.63
CA PHE A 17 -5.43 19.76 2.61
C PHE A 17 -6.08 20.80 1.71
N GLU A 18 -5.89 22.10 1.98
CA GLU A 18 -6.17 23.15 1.01
C GLU A 18 -5.33 22.87 -0.26
N GLY A 19 -5.88 22.07 -1.19
CA GLY A 19 -5.18 21.51 -2.37
C GLY A 19 -5.04 19.98 -2.44
N GLY A 20 -5.77 19.20 -1.62
CA GLY A 20 -5.77 17.72 -1.66
C GLY A 20 -6.39 17.13 -2.94
N ILE A 21 -5.98 15.90 -3.29
CA ILE A 21 -6.46 15.20 -4.47
C ILE A 21 -7.84 14.61 -4.20
N ARG A 22 -8.80 14.84 -5.10
CA ARG A 22 -10.17 14.31 -4.94
C ARG A 22 -10.23 12.83 -5.28
N GLU A 23 -11.16 12.11 -4.64
CA GLU A 23 -11.45 10.70 -4.94
C GLU A 23 -11.64 10.47 -6.45
N GLN A 24 -12.43 11.32 -7.12
CA GLN A 24 -12.65 11.23 -8.57
C GLN A 24 -11.34 11.32 -9.38
N GLU A 25 -10.36 12.11 -8.93
CA GLU A 25 -9.07 12.24 -9.59
C GLU A 25 -8.22 10.97 -9.41
N ILE A 26 -8.30 10.34 -8.24
CA ILE A 26 -7.67 9.05 -7.94
C ILE A 26 -8.34 7.94 -8.75
N GLN A 27 -9.66 7.87 -8.78
CA GLN A 27 -10.43 6.92 -9.59
C GLN A 27 -10.04 7.04 -11.08
N ASN A 28 -10.08 8.25 -11.64
CA ASN A 28 -9.72 8.49 -13.04
C ASN A 28 -8.28 8.08 -13.34
N TYR A 29 -7.36 8.33 -12.40
CA TYR A 29 -5.97 7.88 -12.53
C TYR A 29 -5.90 6.35 -12.52
N CYS A 30 -6.51 5.70 -11.53
CA CYS A 30 -6.47 4.25 -11.36
C CYS A 30 -7.04 3.51 -12.58
N LEU A 31 -8.20 3.94 -13.10
CA LEU A 31 -8.82 3.32 -14.27
C LEU A 31 -7.96 3.51 -15.53
N LYS A 32 -7.47 4.72 -15.77
CA LYS A 32 -6.57 4.99 -16.91
C LYS A 32 -5.28 4.18 -16.82
N GLU A 33 -4.68 4.12 -15.64
CA GLU A 33 -3.42 3.42 -15.41
C GLU A 33 -3.61 1.91 -15.55
N PHE A 34 -4.73 1.39 -15.04
CA PHE A 34 -5.15 0.00 -15.22
C PHE A 34 -5.24 -0.37 -16.70
N ASP A 35 -5.95 0.42 -17.52
CA ASP A 35 -6.08 0.16 -18.96
C ASP A 35 -4.72 0.17 -19.67
N GLN A 36 -3.86 1.14 -19.33
CA GLN A 36 -2.53 1.25 -19.93
C GLN A 36 -1.61 0.09 -19.56
N ILE A 37 -1.63 -0.34 -18.30
CA ILE A 37 -0.86 -1.51 -17.86
C ILE A 37 -1.44 -2.75 -18.53
N ASN A 38 -2.77 -2.91 -18.58
CA ASN A 38 -3.43 -4.07 -19.18
C ASN A 38 -3.13 -4.22 -20.68
N ALA A 39 -2.99 -3.10 -21.40
CA ALA A 39 -2.61 -3.09 -22.82
C ALA A 39 -1.14 -3.47 -23.08
N ALA A 40 -0.27 -3.50 -22.06
CA ALA A 40 1.14 -3.86 -22.25
C ALA A 40 1.31 -5.35 -22.60
N HIS A 41 2.17 -5.64 -23.57
CA HIS A 41 2.60 -7.01 -23.88
C HIS A 41 3.68 -7.49 -22.89
N ASP A 42 3.84 -8.82 -22.76
CA ASP A 42 4.92 -9.46 -21.99
C ASP A 42 5.09 -8.98 -20.54
N LYS A 43 3.98 -8.91 -19.81
CA LYS A 43 3.97 -8.45 -18.41
C LYS A 43 4.77 -9.39 -17.50
N PRO A 44 5.68 -8.87 -16.65
CA PRO A 44 6.29 -9.65 -15.58
C PRO A 44 5.23 -10.23 -14.64
N GLN A 45 5.54 -11.38 -14.01
CA GLN A 45 4.62 -12.05 -13.09
C GLN A 45 4.19 -11.18 -11.90
N SER A 46 5.08 -10.29 -11.44
CA SER A 46 4.78 -9.32 -10.38
C SER A 46 3.67 -8.34 -10.80
N VAL A 47 3.74 -7.83 -12.04
CA VAL A 47 2.74 -6.93 -12.62
C VAL A 47 1.40 -7.64 -12.76
N ILE A 48 1.38 -8.86 -13.26
CA ILE A 48 0.14 -9.65 -13.41
C ILE A 48 -0.57 -9.78 -12.06
N ARG A 49 0.18 -10.14 -11.01
CA ARG A 49 -0.34 -10.29 -9.65
C ARG A 49 -0.89 -8.97 -9.08
N ASP A 50 -0.14 -7.88 -9.23
CA ASP A 50 -0.62 -6.57 -8.77
C ASP A 50 -1.92 -6.18 -9.48
N MET A 51 -2.04 -6.47 -10.77
CA MET A 51 -3.24 -6.20 -11.56
C MET A 51 -4.43 -7.05 -11.12
N GLU A 52 -4.25 -8.34 -10.83
CA GLU A 52 -5.32 -9.21 -10.31
C GLU A 52 -5.87 -8.71 -8.97
N LEU A 53 -4.97 -8.28 -8.07
CA LEU A 53 -5.36 -7.68 -6.80
C LEU A 53 -6.07 -6.34 -7.01
N ALA A 54 -5.56 -5.51 -7.94
CA ALA A 54 -6.19 -4.25 -8.30
C ALA A 54 -7.60 -4.45 -8.88
N VAL A 55 -7.83 -5.44 -9.75
CA VAL A 55 -9.18 -5.78 -10.26
C VAL A 55 -10.15 -6.05 -9.12
N THR A 56 -9.73 -6.86 -8.15
CA THR A 56 -10.56 -7.20 -6.99
C THR A 56 -10.93 -5.95 -6.19
N LEU A 57 -9.98 -5.05 -5.96
CA LEU A 57 -10.21 -3.81 -5.24
C LEU A 57 -11.08 -2.82 -6.03
N LEU A 58 -10.85 -2.66 -7.33
CA LEU A 58 -11.64 -1.79 -8.21
C LEU A 58 -13.11 -2.24 -8.27
N HIS A 59 -13.36 -3.56 -8.27
CA HIS A 59 -14.70 -4.10 -8.13
C HIS A 59 -15.33 -3.76 -6.78
N ASN A 60 -14.60 -3.97 -5.68
CA ASN A 60 -15.10 -3.66 -4.34
C ASN A 60 -15.34 -2.16 -4.13
N LEU A 61 -14.60 -1.33 -4.85
CA LEU A 61 -14.80 0.13 -4.90
C LEU A 61 -15.99 0.55 -5.77
N GLU A 62 -16.59 -0.37 -6.53
CA GLU A 62 -17.65 -0.08 -7.51
C GLU A 62 -17.18 0.88 -8.62
N TRP A 63 -15.88 0.87 -8.92
CA TRP A 63 -15.29 1.70 -9.98
C TRP A 63 -15.24 1.00 -11.33
N PHE A 64 -15.54 -0.30 -11.35
CA PHE A 64 -15.44 -1.13 -12.53
C PHE A 64 -16.55 -2.19 -12.58
N GLU A 65 -17.23 -2.30 -13.71
CA GLU A 65 -18.17 -3.37 -14.02
C GLU A 65 -17.52 -4.33 -15.02
N VAL A 66 -17.04 -5.48 -14.56
CA VAL A 66 -16.62 -6.58 -15.44
C VAL A 66 -17.69 -7.65 -15.44
N GLU A 67 -18.13 -8.07 -16.62
CA GLU A 67 -18.78 -9.35 -16.80
C GLU A 67 -17.82 -10.44 -16.31
N LYS A 68 -18.10 -11.06 -15.16
CA LYS A 68 -17.30 -12.15 -14.58
C LYS A 68 -17.12 -13.28 -15.59
N LYS A 69 -16.07 -13.22 -16.41
CA LYS A 69 -15.60 -14.36 -17.18
C LYS A 69 -14.67 -15.16 -16.29
N GLY A 70 -15.26 -16.23 -15.75
CA GLY A 70 -14.64 -17.56 -15.63
C GLY A 70 -13.27 -17.66 -14.98
N ASP A 71 -13.30 -18.31 -13.83
CA ASP A 71 -12.20 -19.02 -13.17
C ASP A 71 -11.07 -18.15 -12.59
N THR A 72 -11.24 -17.84 -11.30
CA THR A 72 -10.13 -17.49 -10.40
C THR A 72 -9.22 -18.72 -10.27
N GLY A 73 -8.38 -18.95 -11.28
CA GLY A 73 -7.33 -19.95 -11.23
C GLY A 73 -6.51 -19.72 -9.97
N GLY A 74 -6.43 -20.74 -9.13
CA GLY A 74 -5.57 -20.72 -7.94
C GLY A 74 -4.11 -20.66 -8.39
N PHE A 75 -3.56 -19.46 -8.54
CA PHE A 75 -2.19 -19.29 -9.01
C PHE A 75 -1.18 -19.44 -7.88
N SER A 76 -0.11 -20.15 -8.23
CA SER A 76 1.02 -20.46 -7.37
C SER A 76 1.66 -19.18 -6.85
N LYS A 77 1.48 -18.96 -5.55
CA LYS A 77 2.14 -17.93 -4.78
C LYS A 77 3.66 -18.06 -4.95
N ASP A 78 4.34 -17.02 -5.45
CA ASP A 78 5.66 -16.67 -4.91
C ASP A 78 5.44 -16.13 -3.50
N ASN A 79 4.92 -16.97 -2.61
CA ASN A 79 4.98 -16.67 -1.20
C ASN A 79 6.44 -16.82 -0.82
N PRO A 80 6.91 -16.05 0.16
CA PRO A 80 8.12 -16.43 0.84
C PRO A 80 7.96 -17.87 1.31
N SER A 81 9.02 -18.63 1.08
CA SER A 81 9.15 -19.96 1.61
C SER A 81 8.96 -19.95 3.13
N ALA A 82 8.54 -21.08 3.70
CA ALA A 82 8.45 -21.20 5.15
C ALA A 82 9.80 -20.93 5.84
N ALA A 83 10.92 -21.14 5.14
CA ALA A 83 12.25 -20.79 5.62
C ALA A 83 12.43 -19.27 5.73
N GLU A 84 12.12 -18.51 4.68
CA GLU A 84 12.20 -17.04 4.70
C GLU A 84 11.30 -16.43 5.76
N ILE A 85 10.08 -16.94 5.94
CA ILE A 85 9.17 -16.47 7.00
C ILE A 85 9.80 -16.70 8.39
N ARG A 86 10.40 -17.87 8.63
CA ARG A 86 11.09 -18.16 9.90
C ARG A 86 12.28 -17.23 10.11
N GLU A 87 13.08 -16.98 9.09
CA GLU A 87 14.22 -16.06 9.17
C GLU A 87 13.78 -14.65 9.54
N TRP A 88 12.69 -14.16 8.95
CA TRP A 88 12.12 -12.87 9.32
C TRP A 88 11.58 -12.82 10.74
N LYS A 89 10.96 -13.89 11.24
CA LYS A 89 10.54 -13.96 12.66
C LYS A 89 11.73 -13.85 13.60
N GLU A 90 12.78 -14.63 13.37
CA GLU A 90 13.98 -14.60 14.21
C GLU A 90 14.71 -13.26 14.12
N PHE A 91 14.76 -12.67 12.93
CA PHE A 91 15.26 -11.30 12.74
C PHE A 91 14.46 -10.30 13.59
N LEU A 92 13.13 -10.34 13.53
CA LEU A 92 12.26 -9.37 14.22
C LEU A 92 12.26 -9.53 15.75
N LYS A 93 12.56 -10.72 16.27
CA LYS A 93 12.76 -10.94 17.71
C LYS A 93 13.98 -10.19 18.25
N THR A 94 14.99 -9.98 17.42
CA THR A 94 16.27 -9.39 17.84
C THR A 94 16.47 -7.97 17.32
N ARG A 95 15.77 -7.57 16.26
CA ARG A 95 16.00 -6.33 15.52
C ARG A 95 14.69 -5.71 15.03
N HIS A 96 14.71 -4.39 14.87
CA HIS A 96 13.65 -3.66 14.17
C HIS A 96 13.95 -3.53 12.68
N VAL A 97 12.91 -3.43 11.85
CA VAL A 97 13.03 -3.14 10.40
C VAL A 97 13.50 -1.71 10.15
N LEU A 98 13.29 -0.80 11.11
CA LEU A 98 13.76 0.57 11.06
C LEU A 98 14.83 0.82 12.14
N GLN A 99 16.07 1.03 11.70
CA GLN A 99 17.21 1.31 12.56
C GLN A 99 17.94 2.56 12.10
N LYS A 100 18.14 3.52 13.01
CA LYS A 100 18.85 4.78 12.73
C LYS A 100 18.31 5.52 11.49
N GLY A 101 16.99 5.46 11.27
CA GLY A 101 16.33 6.09 10.11
C GLY A 101 16.48 5.31 8.79
N MET A 102 17.11 4.14 8.79
CA MET A 102 17.23 3.27 7.63
C MET A 102 16.25 2.10 7.72
N MET A 103 15.54 1.85 6.63
CA MET A 103 14.64 0.72 6.48
C MET A 103 15.39 -0.53 5.99
N MET A 104 14.95 -1.70 6.44
CA MET A 104 15.34 -2.97 5.84
C MET A 104 14.53 -3.21 4.56
N PRO A 105 15.16 -3.54 3.43
CA PRO A 105 14.44 -3.94 2.21
C PRO A 105 13.51 -5.12 2.47
N GLY A 106 12.34 -5.12 1.85
CA GLY A 106 11.27 -6.09 2.06
C GLY A 106 10.56 -5.98 3.41
N GLY A 107 11.01 -5.10 4.31
CA GLY A 107 10.48 -5.00 5.67
C GLY A 107 8.97 -4.78 5.71
N SER A 108 8.43 -3.94 4.81
CA SER A 108 6.99 -3.69 4.75
C SER A 108 6.20 -4.93 4.29
N TYR A 109 6.70 -5.64 3.28
CA TYR A 109 6.09 -6.87 2.79
C TYR A 109 6.02 -7.95 3.88
N TYR A 110 7.12 -8.21 4.58
CA TYR A 110 7.16 -9.24 5.62
C TYR A 110 6.37 -8.86 6.86
N LEU A 111 6.30 -7.58 7.23
CA LEU A 111 5.42 -7.13 8.32
C LEU A 111 3.95 -7.34 7.97
N ASP A 112 3.53 -7.11 6.72
CA ASP A 112 2.13 -7.32 6.28
C ASP A 112 1.73 -8.79 6.42
N LEU A 113 2.60 -9.69 5.96
CA LEU A 113 2.43 -11.14 6.07
C LEU A 113 2.35 -11.60 7.53
N LEU A 114 3.29 -11.16 8.36
CA LEU A 114 3.40 -11.59 9.76
C LEU A 114 2.27 -11.05 10.64
N ASP A 115 1.72 -9.87 10.33
CA ASP A 115 0.52 -9.36 11.01
C ASP A 115 -0.69 -10.30 10.81
N GLY A 116 -0.71 -11.06 9.71
CA GLY A 116 -1.79 -12.00 9.39
C GLY A 116 -1.72 -13.32 10.16
N GLU A 117 -0.62 -13.60 10.85
CA GLU A 117 -0.46 -14.85 11.59
C GLU A 117 -1.22 -14.85 12.91
N ASN A 118 -1.57 -16.03 13.43
CA ASN A 118 -2.23 -16.18 14.73
C ASN A 118 -1.23 -16.41 15.88
N ASP A 119 -0.15 -15.63 15.91
CA ASP A 119 0.87 -15.67 16.96
C ASP A 119 0.89 -14.33 17.71
N LYS A 120 0.64 -14.37 19.04
CA LYS A 120 0.53 -13.17 19.88
C LYS A 120 1.87 -12.45 20.04
N GLU A 121 2.98 -13.18 20.13
CA GLU A 121 4.31 -12.59 20.29
C GLU A 121 4.68 -11.85 19.00
N ILE A 122 4.49 -12.50 17.86
CA ILE A 122 4.74 -11.90 16.54
C ILE A 122 3.87 -10.67 16.33
N LYS A 123 2.57 -10.70 16.65
CA LYS A 123 1.70 -9.52 16.55
C LYS A 123 2.21 -8.32 17.37
N LEU A 124 2.72 -8.56 18.57
CA LEU A 124 3.28 -7.49 19.40
C LEU A 124 4.54 -6.88 18.76
N ILE A 125 5.41 -7.72 18.22
CA ILE A 125 6.64 -7.31 17.52
C ILE A 125 6.31 -6.53 16.25
N VAL A 126 5.33 -7.01 15.46
CA VAL A 126 4.86 -6.33 14.25
C VAL A 126 4.29 -4.96 14.58
N ARG A 127 3.37 -4.87 15.56
CA ARG A 127 2.82 -3.60 16.03
C ARG A 127 3.91 -2.61 16.46
N SER A 128 4.90 -3.08 17.22
CA SER A 128 6.03 -2.26 17.66
C SER A 128 6.84 -1.70 16.47
N ASN A 129 7.10 -2.52 15.45
CA ASN A 129 7.77 -2.07 14.23
C ASN A 129 6.92 -1.06 13.44
N LEU A 130 5.62 -1.32 13.30
CA LEU A 130 4.69 -0.44 12.59
C LEU A 130 4.57 0.94 13.24
N GLU A 131 4.48 1.02 14.57
CA GLU A 131 4.48 2.30 15.29
C GLU A 131 5.79 3.09 15.08
N ARG A 132 6.93 2.41 14.94
CA ARG A 132 8.21 3.07 14.63
C ARG A 132 8.23 3.61 13.21
N ILE A 133 7.75 2.85 12.23
CA ILE A 133 7.67 3.31 10.84
C ILE A 133 6.68 4.48 10.74
N LEU A 134 5.51 4.37 11.37
CA LEU A 134 4.48 5.42 11.42
C LEU A 134 5.08 6.75 11.87
N LYS A 135 5.71 6.77 13.07
CA LYS A 135 6.37 7.95 13.61
C LYS A 135 7.45 8.51 12.68
N HIS A 136 8.24 7.63 12.06
CA HIS A 136 9.27 8.05 11.11
C HIS A 136 8.68 8.72 9.88
N VAL A 137 7.61 8.17 9.31
CA VAL A 137 6.92 8.77 8.17
C VAL A 137 6.27 10.11 8.54
N GLU A 138 5.64 10.20 9.72
CA GLU A 138 5.03 11.44 10.20
C GLU A 138 6.04 12.58 10.39
N VAL A 139 7.23 12.25 10.92
CA VAL A 139 8.32 13.23 11.14
C VAL A 139 9.00 13.61 9.83
N MET A 140 9.39 12.63 9.00
CA MET A 140 10.22 12.87 7.81
C MET A 140 9.40 13.20 6.56
N ARG A 141 8.10 12.92 6.57
CA ARG A 141 7.13 13.18 5.50
C ARG A 141 7.64 12.70 4.13
N ARG A 142 7.85 13.61 3.17
CA ARG A 142 8.33 13.28 1.82
C ARG A 142 9.71 12.62 1.81
N LYS A 143 10.57 12.94 2.78
CA LYS A 143 11.93 12.37 2.91
C LYS A 143 11.94 11.02 3.62
N SER A 144 10.81 10.57 4.17
CA SER A 144 10.72 9.22 4.74
C SER A 144 11.01 8.16 3.69
N LEU A 145 11.50 7.00 4.15
CA LEU A 145 11.75 5.83 3.29
C LEU A 145 12.68 6.15 2.10
N SER A 146 13.64 7.05 2.30
CA SER A 146 14.66 7.40 1.28
C SER A 146 16.02 6.74 1.55
N SER A 147 16.15 6.06 2.69
CA SER A 147 17.39 5.43 3.13
C SER A 147 17.11 3.99 3.56
N TYR A 148 17.87 3.06 3.00
CA TYR A 148 17.77 1.63 3.28
C TYR A 148 19.13 1.09 3.71
N SER A 149 19.11 0.01 4.48
CA SER A 149 20.33 -0.64 4.99
C SER A 149 21.23 -1.19 3.89
N THR A 150 20.67 -1.38 2.69
CA THR A 150 21.41 -1.73 1.47
C THR A 150 21.16 -0.67 0.40
N GLY A 151 22.10 -0.53 -0.53
CA GLY A 151 21.97 0.39 -1.66
C GLY A 151 20.91 -0.12 -2.64
N LEU A 152 19.71 0.46 -2.57
CA LEU A 152 18.62 0.18 -3.52
C LEU A 152 18.70 1.09 -4.74
N SER A 153 18.33 0.55 -5.90
CA SER A 153 18.09 1.36 -7.09
C SER A 153 16.89 2.30 -6.91
N HIS A 154 16.80 3.34 -7.74
CA HIS A 154 15.69 4.29 -7.68
C HIS A 154 14.31 3.62 -7.79
N ASN A 155 14.17 2.63 -8.67
CA ASN A 155 12.91 1.90 -8.86
C ASN A 155 12.58 1.03 -7.64
N GLN A 156 13.57 0.38 -7.03
CA GLN A 156 13.37 -0.39 -5.80
C GLN A 156 12.94 0.50 -4.63
N LEU A 157 13.49 1.71 -4.50
CA LEU A 157 13.02 2.67 -3.47
C LEU A 157 11.54 3.00 -3.63
N TRP A 158 11.06 3.15 -4.87
CA TRP A 158 9.65 3.38 -5.13
C TRP A 158 8.78 2.17 -4.78
N LEU A 159 9.21 0.96 -5.18
CA LEU A 159 8.50 -0.27 -4.83
C LEU A 159 8.34 -0.43 -3.32
N GLU A 160 9.42 -0.25 -2.56
CA GLU A 160 9.39 -0.33 -1.10
C GLU A 160 8.48 0.73 -0.45
N ARG A 161 8.43 1.93 -1.05
CA ARG A 161 7.52 2.98 -0.60
C ARG A 161 6.06 2.59 -0.83
N TYR A 162 5.72 2.05 -2.00
CA TYR A 162 4.37 1.59 -2.30
C TYR A 162 3.98 0.39 -1.42
N ASP A 163 4.91 -0.51 -1.13
CA ASP A 163 4.71 -1.60 -0.17
C ASP A 163 4.36 -1.10 1.22
N THR A 164 4.99 -0.01 1.65
CA THR A 164 4.68 0.64 2.93
C THR A 164 3.28 1.27 2.92
N GLY A 165 2.87 1.86 1.79
CA GLY A 165 1.51 2.35 1.60
C GLY A 165 0.47 1.24 1.68
N ILE A 166 0.69 0.13 0.98
CA ILE A 166 -0.17 -1.07 1.00
C ILE A 166 -0.28 -1.63 2.44
N LEU A 167 0.87 -1.81 3.11
CA LEU A 167 0.93 -2.28 4.50
C LEU A 167 0.09 -1.41 5.43
N PHE A 168 0.26 -0.09 5.38
CA PHE A 168 -0.47 0.83 6.24
C PHE A 168 -1.98 0.80 5.96
N SER A 169 -2.39 0.74 4.69
CA SER A 169 -3.80 0.60 4.32
C SER A 169 -4.42 -0.69 4.88
N ARG A 170 -3.75 -1.83 4.70
CA ARG A 170 -4.21 -3.13 5.18
C ARG A 170 -4.24 -3.20 6.70
N TYR A 171 -3.19 -2.72 7.36
CA TYR A 171 -3.12 -2.69 8.81
C TYR A 171 -4.20 -1.79 9.42
N ALA A 172 -4.45 -0.62 8.82
CA ALA A 172 -5.51 0.27 9.25
C ALA A 172 -6.88 -0.43 9.25
N ARG A 173 -7.23 -1.15 8.17
CA ARG A 173 -8.48 -1.93 8.11
C ARG A 173 -8.52 -3.04 9.14
N ARG A 174 -7.46 -3.85 9.23
CA ARG A 174 -7.40 -5.02 10.13
C ARG A 174 -7.53 -4.65 11.60
N HIS A 175 -7.01 -3.49 11.99
CA HIS A 175 -6.94 -3.06 13.39
C HIS A 175 -7.79 -1.84 13.72
N ASN A 176 -8.57 -1.35 12.75
CA ASN A 176 -9.39 -0.15 12.84
C ASN A 176 -8.61 1.10 13.35
N ASP A 177 -7.43 1.35 12.78
CA ASP A 177 -6.54 2.45 13.19
C ASP A 177 -6.33 3.48 12.07
N LEU A 178 -7.08 4.59 12.15
CA LEU A 178 -7.07 5.66 11.15
C LEU A 178 -5.73 6.39 11.02
N ARG A 179 -4.83 6.31 12.01
CA ARG A 179 -3.50 6.96 11.92
C ARG A 179 -2.67 6.36 10.78
N PHE A 180 -2.76 5.04 10.61
CA PHE A 180 -2.08 4.33 9.54
C PHE A 180 -2.69 4.67 8.18
N LEU A 181 -4.02 4.72 8.06
CA LEU A 181 -4.69 5.13 6.82
C LEU A 181 -4.31 6.56 6.40
N ASN A 182 -4.38 7.51 7.34
CA ASN A 182 -3.97 8.89 7.11
C ASN A 182 -2.51 9.00 6.63
N THR A 183 -1.64 8.16 7.18
CA THR A 183 -0.23 8.12 6.78
C THR A 183 -0.03 7.49 5.41
N ALA A 184 -0.79 6.43 5.07
CA ALA A 184 -0.78 5.83 3.75
C ALA A 184 -1.16 6.87 2.67
N LEU A 185 -2.26 7.61 2.87
CA LEU A 185 -2.70 8.66 1.95
C LEU A 185 -1.60 9.72 1.73
N LYS A 186 -1.02 10.23 2.82
CA LYS A 186 0.10 11.20 2.77
C LYS A 186 1.34 10.66 2.06
N LEU A 187 1.59 9.34 2.09
CA LEU A 187 2.74 8.74 1.44
C LEU A 187 2.68 8.80 -0.10
N ASN A 188 1.48 8.93 -0.69
CA ASN A 188 1.27 8.95 -2.14
C ASN A 188 0.73 10.28 -2.70
N ASP A 189 0.23 11.18 -1.84
CA ASP A 189 -0.39 12.45 -2.22
C ASP A 189 0.49 13.34 -3.14
N TRP A 190 1.79 13.38 -2.87
CA TRP A 190 2.78 14.14 -3.64
C TRP A 190 3.19 13.48 -4.97
N PHE A 191 2.78 12.23 -5.22
CA PHE A 191 3.12 11.50 -6.44
C PHE A 191 2.20 11.91 -7.59
N LEU A 192 0.90 11.90 -7.34
CA LEU A 192 -0.11 12.24 -8.34
C LEU A 192 0.00 13.70 -8.80
N THR A 193 0.51 14.59 -7.96
CA THR A 193 0.83 15.98 -8.32
C THR A 193 2.06 16.12 -9.23
N LYS A 194 2.95 15.12 -9.28
CA LYS A 194 4.19 15.18 -10.06
C LYS A 194 4.23 14.31 -11.31
N LYS A 195 3.28 13.38 -11.48
CA LYS A 195 3.15 12.44 -12.62
C LYS A 195 4.52 12.06 -13.19
N PRO A 196 5.37 11.31 -12.46
CA PRO A 196 6.67 10.95 -12.98
C PRO A 196 6.49 10.09 -14.23
N GLY A 197 6.79 10.67 -15.39
CA GLY A 197 6.86 9.94 -16.64
C GLY A 197 8.00 8.93 -16.58
N GLY A 198 7.83 7.79 -17.26
CA GLY A 198 8.89 6.82 -17.46
C GLY A 198 9.14 5.85 -16.30
N LEU A 199 8.18 5.65 -15.39
CA LEU A 199 8.27 4.53 -14.43
C LEU A 199 8.17 3.17 -15.16
N PRO A 200 8.95 2.17 -14.74
CA PRO A 200 8.78 0.79 -15.20
C PRO A 200 7.39 0.23 -14.88
N LEU A 201 6.99 -0.80 -15.62
CA LEU A 201 5.65 -1.39 -15.50
C LEU A 201 5.36 -1.89 -14.07
N GLU A 202 6.36 -2.45 -13.41
CA GLU A 202 6.31 -2.93 -12.02
C GLU A 202 6.03 -1.80 -11.03
N CYS A 203 6.69 -0.64 -11.20
CA CYS A 203 6.42 0.51 -10.32
C CYS A 203 5.01 1.06 -10.55
N ARG A 204 4.55 1.07 -11.81
CA ARG A 204 3.21 1.55 -12.18
C ARG A 204 2.12 0.63 -11.61
N SER A 205 2.24 -0.69 -11.78
CA SER A 205 1.28 -1.66 -11.22
C SER A 205 1.24 -1.61 -9.71
N ARG A 206 2.41 -1.49 -9.07
CA ARG A 206 2.50 -1.46 -7.62
C ARG A 206 1.90 -0.19 -7.03
N LEU A 207 2.12 0.95 -7.68
CA LEU A 207 1.47 2.20 -7.31
C LEU A 207 -0.06 2.09 -7.46
N LEU A 208 -0.53 1.60 -8.60
CA LEU A 208 -1.96 1.40 -8.85
C LEU A 208 -2.59 0.57 -7.72
N LEU A 209 -1.96 -0.57 -7.38
CA LEU A 209 -2.38 -1.40 -6.26
C LEU A 209 -2.38 -0.63 -4.93
N SER A 210 -1.31 0.14 -4.65
CA SER A 210 -1.22 0.95 -3.43
C SER A 210 -2.34 1.99 -3.32
N LEU A 211 -2.74 2.62 -4.42
CA LEU A 211 -3.85 3.58 -4.43
C LEU A 211 -5.18 2.87 -4.22
N CYS A 212 -5.42 1.75 -4.93
CA CYS A 212 -6.65 0.96 -4.75
C CYS A 212 -6.79 0.47 -3.30
N GLU A 213 -5.70 0.06 -2.65
CA GLU A 213 -5.70 -0.35 -1.24
C GLU A 213 -6.05 0.81 -0.29
N GLN A 214 -5.57 2.02 -0.57
CA GLN A 214 -5.88 3.22 0.23
C GLN A 214 -7.36 3.58 0.13
N GLU A 215 -7.89 3.62 -1.08
CA GLU A 215 -9.27 3.97 -1.36
C GLU A 215 -10.22 2.91 -0.79
N PHE A 216 -9.88 1.63 -0.94
CA PHE A 216 -10.66 0.56 -0.34
C PHE A 216 -10.65 0.63 1.20
N SER A 217 -9.52 0.97 1.82
CA SER A 217 -9.48 1.27 3.26
C SER A 217 -10.31 2.47 3.67
N ALA A 218 -10.29 3.54 2.88
CA ALA A 218 -11.11 4.71 3.15
C ALA A 218 -12.60 4.34 3.09
N LYS A 219 -13.04 3.61 2.06
CA LYS A 219 -14.42 3.11 1.93
C LYS A 219 -14.85 2.28 3.14
N GLU A 220 -14.06 1.27 3.52
CA GLU A 220 -14.41 0.36 4.61
C GLU A 220 -14.42 1.02 6.00
N MET A 221 -13.56 2.02 6.21
CA MET A 221 -13.36 2.61 7.54
C MET A 221 -14.15 3.91 7.76
N LEU A 222 -14.51 4.63 6.69
CA LEU A 222 -15.16 5.94 6.74
C LEU A 222 -16.57 5.95 6.12
N GLY A 223 -16.91 4.93 5.33
CA GLY A 223 -18.20 4.79 4.63
C GLY A 223 -19.37 4.31 5.48
#